data_AF-A0A0A0EGM0-F1
#
_entry.id   AF-A0A0A0EGM0-F1
#
_cell.length_a   1.000
_cell.length_b   1.000
_cell.length_c   1.000
_cell.angle_alpha   90.00
_cell.angle_beta   90.00
_cell.angle_gamma   90.00
#
_symmetry.space_group_name_H-M   'P 1'
#
loop_
_entity.id
_entity.type
_entity.pdbx_description
1 polymer ?
#
loop_
_entity_poly.entity_id
_entity_poly.type
_entity_poly.pdbx_seq_one_letter_code
_entity_poly.pdbx_strand_id
1 'polypeptide(L)'
;MGYPIIERPVLGSDGWPLSGATQGSVVQFDRAIGMLRSAPGDAVQAAAMALRLAPSFIMAHIVMAHALKADDPTIGRAANRLLAWLPATDREKSHLAALGDPMPVAALQRLVRRWPGDALAISLLSEPLTVE
;
A
#
# COMPACT_ATOMS: atom_id res chain seq x y z
N MET A 1 16.22 -18.68 31.08
CA MET A 1 15.76 -17.30 30.86
C MET A 1 15.89 -16.99 29.39
N GLY A 2 14.77 -16.94 28.66
CA GLY A 2 14.77 -16.45 27.28
C GLY A 2 14.68 -14.93 27.30
N TYR A 3 15.62 -14.24 26.66
CA TYR A 3 15.47 -12.80 26.43
C TYR A 3 14.26 -12.60 25.51
N PRO A 4 13.36 -11.66 25.81
CA PRO A 4 12.31 -11.32 24.86
C PRO A 4 12.99 -10.81 23.60
N ILE A 5 12.75 -11.49 22.47
CA ILE A 5 13.06 -10.92 21.16
C ILE A 5 12.06 -9.76 21.02
N ILE A 6 12.52 -8.54 21.25
CA ILE A 6 11.76 -7.35 20.90
C ILE A 6 11.80 -7.28 19.37
N GLU A 7 10.84 -7.91 18.72
CA GLU A 7 10.65 -7.75 17.29
C GLU A 7 10.38 -6.26 17.02
N ARG A 8 11.41 -5.58 16.50
CA ARG A 8 11.24 -4.21 16.04
C ARG A 8 10.33 -4.25 14.82
N PRO A 9 9.28 -3.41 14.76
CA PRO A 9 8.44 -3.35 13.59
C PRO A 9 9.28 -2.96 12.37
N VAL A 10 9.00 -3.60 11.23
CA VAL A 10 9.53 -3.14 9.95
C VAL A 10 8.79 -1.86 9.58
N LEU A 11 9.55 -0.81 9.30
CA LEU A 11 9.03 0.51 8.97
C LEU A 11 9.20 0.79 7.48
N GLY A 12 8.25 1.53 6.92
CA GLY A 12 8.41 2.13 5.60
C GLY A 12 9.37 3.31 5.62
N SER A 13 9.71 3.81 4.44
CA SER A 13 10.45 5.07 4.27
C SER A 13 9.74 6.27 4.90
N ASP A 14 8.41 6.20 5.05
CA ASP A 14 7.54 7.16 5.74
C ASP A 14 7.54 7.03 7.27
N GLY A 15 8.28 6.06 7.83
CA GLY A 15 8.38 5.81 9.27
C GLY A 15 7.18 5.05 9.86
N TRP A 16 6.19 4.66 9.06
CA TRP A 16 5.02 3.91 9.54
C TRP A 16 5.27 2.41 9.58
N PRO A 17 4.75 1.68 10.58
CA PRO A 17 4.83 0.21 10.62
C PRO A 17 4.16 -0.45 9.42
N LEU A 18 4.74 -1.57 8.99
CA LEU A 18 4.30 -2.38 7.86
C LEU A 18 4.07 -3.82 8.29
N SER A 19 2.81 -4.27 8.33
CA SER A 19 2.46 -5.62 8.78
C SER A 19 2.87 -6.67 7.75
N GLY A 20 3.53 -7.73 8.21
CA GLY A 20 3.98 -8.84 7.37
C GLY A 20 5.15 -8.50 6.45
N ALA A 21 5.73 -7.29 6.54
CA ALA A 21 6.88 -6.90 5.74
C ALA A 21 8.19 -7.51 6.27
N THR A 22 9.12 -7.76 5.35
CA THR A 22 10.54 -7.98 5.64
C THR A 22 11.34 -6.76 5.19
N GLN A 23 12.53 -6.55 5.76
CA GLN A 23 13.42 -5.44 5.35
C GLN A 23 13.68 -5.42 3.84
N GLY A 24 13.87 -6.58 3.21
CA GLY A 24 14.07 -6.67 1.76
C GLY A 24 12.83 -6.31 0.94
N SER A 25 11.62 -6.58 1.45
CA SER A 25 10.37 -6.26 0.76
C SER A 25 10.05 -4.76 0.72
N VAL A 26 10.52 -3.98 1.72
CA VAL A 26 10.24 -2.54 1.83
C VAL A 26 10.80 -1.78 0.63
N VAL A 27 12.02 -2.10 0.19
CA VAL A 27 12.66 -1.45 -0.97
C VAL A 27 11.81 -1.59 -2.24
N GLN A 28 11.21 -2.75 -2.45
CA GLN A 28 10.35 -3.00 -3.61
C GLN A 28 8.98 -2.32 -3.46
N PHE A 29 8.46 -2.24 -2.23
CA PHE A 29 7.25 -1.49 -1.91
C PHE A 29 7.41 0.02 -2.16
N ASP A 30 8.49 0.64 -1.65
CA ASP A 30 8.77 2.07 -1.89
C ASP A 30 8.89 2.36 -3.40
N ARG A 31 9.57 1.46 -4.14
CA ARG A 31 9.65 1.55 -5.60
C ARG A 31 8.28 1.47 -6.27
N ALA A 32 7.40 0.58 -5.82
CA ALA A 32 6.04 0.48 -6.34
C ALA A 32 5.23 1.76 -6.12
N ILE A 33 5.34 2.41 -4.94
CA ILE A 33 4.67 3.69 -4.66
C ILE A 33 5.15 4.78 -5.63
N GLY A 34 6.47 4.86 -5.88
CA GLY A 34 7.05 5.84 -6.79
C GLY A 34 6.64 5.66 -8.26
N MET A 35 6.32 4.42 -8.66
CA MET A 35 5.91 4.07 -10.03
C MET A 35 4.41 4.05 -10.23
N LEU A 36 3.61 4.08 -9.15
CA LEU A 36 2.17 3.81 -9.14
C LEU A 36 1.38 4.59 -10.20
N ARG A 37 1.85 5.79 -10.55
CA ARG A 37 1.14 6.73 -11.41
C ARG A 37 1.74 6.87 -12.79
N SER A 38 3.07 6.91 -12.87
CA SER A 38 3.80 7.07 -14.13
C SER A 38 3.94 5.76 -14.90
N ALA A 39 3.98 4.63 -14.20
CA ALA A 39 4.18 3.31 -14.77
C ALA A 39 3.45 2.24 -13.93
N PRO A 40 2.11 2.19 -13.94
CA PRO A 40 1.34 1.25 -13.11
C PRO A 40 1.72 -0.22 -13.35
N GLY A 41 2.05 -0.60 -14.59
CA GLY A 41 2.57 -1.94 -14.91
C GLY A 41 3.88 -2.28 -14.20
N ASP A 42 4.81 -1.31 -14.09
CA ASP A 42 6.07 -1.50 -13.36
C ASP A 42 5.83 -1.49 -11.84
N ALA A 43 4.86 -0.70 -11.36
CA ALA A 43 4.43 -0.73 -9.97
C ALA A 43 3.87 -2.10 -9.58
N VAL A 44 3.09 -2.76 -10.45
CA VAL A 44 2.64 -4.15 -10.25
C VAL A 44 3.82 -5.10 -10.14
N GLN A 45 4.82 -4.99 -11.02
CA GLN A 45 6.01 -5.84 -10.97
C GLN A 45 6.82 -5.65 -9.69
N ALA A 46 7.01 -4.40 -9.24
CA ALA A 46 7.69 -4.08 -7.99
C ALA A 46 6.92 -4.62 -6.78
N ALA A 47 5.60 -4.42 -6.73
CA ALA A 47 4.76 -4.96 -5.68
C ALA A 47 4.77 -6.50 -5.67
N ALA A 48 4.77 -7.15 -6.84
CA ALA A 48 4.87 -8.61 -6.94
C ALA A 48 6.21 -9.12 -6.38
N MET A 49 7.31 -8.38 -6.59
CA MET A 49 8.60 -8.71 -5.98
C MET A 49 8.57 -8.55 -4.46
N ALA A 50 7.96 -7.48 -3.94
CA ALA A 50 7.76 -7.30 -2.50
C ALA A 50 6.99 -8.49 -1.90
N LEU A 51 5.91 -8.93 -2.56
CA LEU A 51 5.08 -10.05 -2.13
C LEU A 51 5.78 -11.42 -2.25
N ARG A 52 6.69 -11.61 -3.21
CA ARG A 52 7.53 -12.82 -3.25
C ARG A 52 8.46 -12.91 -2.03
N LEU A 53 8.97 -11.78 -1.57
CA LEU A 53 9.83 -11.70 -0.39
C LEU A 53 9.03 -11.75 0.93
N ALA A 54 7.77 -11.30 0.89
CA ALA A 54 6.91 -11.18 2.04
C ALA A 54 5.44 -11.37 1.65
N PRO A 55 4.94 -12.62 1.53
CA PRO A 55 3.60 -12.91 1.02
C PRO A 55 2.46 -12.34 1.87
N SER A 56 2.70 -12.14 3.17
CA SER A 56 1.76 -11.56 4.12
C SER A 56 1.82 -10.03 4.19
N PHE A 57 2.63 -9.37 3.35
CA PHE A 57 2.82 -7.93 3.41
C PHE A 57 1.59 -7.16 2.88
N ILE A 58 0.78 -6.66 3.81
CA ILE A 58 -0.54 -6.07 3.52
C ILE A 58 -0.45 -4.86 2.60
N MET A 59 0.43 -3.89 2.90
CA MET A 59 0.55 -2.68 2.08
C MET A 59 1.06 -2.97 0.65
N ALA A 60 1.84 -4.04 0.45
CA ALA A 60 2.26 -4.46 -0.90
C ALA A 60 1.08 -4.99 -1.73
N HIS A 61 0.16 -5.74 -1.12
CA HIS A 61 -1.11 -6.12 -1.77
C HIS A 61 -1.96 -4.88 -2.11
N ILE A 62 -2.01 -3.90 -1.21
CA ILE A 62 -2.81 -2.69 -1.41
C ILE A 62 -2.27 -1.84 -2.56
N VAL A 63 -0.96 -1.56 -2.60
CA VAL A 63 -0.37 -0.77 -3.71
C VAL A 63 -0.53 -1.49 -5.06
N MET A 64 -0.40 -2.84 -5.08
CA MET A 64 -0.68 -3.63 -6.27
C MET A 64 -2.14 -3.47 -6.72
N ALA A 65 -3.09 -3.55 -5.80
CA ALA A 65 -4.50 -3.36 -6.11
C ALA A 65 -4.77 -1.96 -6.67
N HIS A 66 -4.16 -0.91 -6.12
CA HIS A 66 -4.25 0.44 -6.70
C HIS A 66 -3.70 0.51 -8.12
N ALA A 67 -2.55 -0.12 -8.39
CA ALA A 67 -1.95 -0.11 -9.72
C ALA A 67 -2.84 -0.83 -10.75
N LEU A 68 -3.43 -1.97 -10.38
CA LEU A 68 -4.30 -2.75 -11.26
C LEU A 68 -5.70 -2.14 -11.45
N LYS A 69 -6.18 -1.33 -10.49
CA LYS A 69 -7.50 -0.67 -10.57
C LYS A 69 -7.65 0.27 -11.78
N ALA A 70 -6.54 0.73 -12.36
CA ALA A 70 -6.55 1.53 -13.59
C ALA A 70 -7.17 0.75 -14.77
N ASP A 71 -6.94 -0.57 -14.81
CA ASP A 71 -7.42 -1.45 -15.88
C ASP A 71 -8.77 -2.09 -15.53
N ASP A 72 -8.99 -2.44 -14.25
CA ASP A 72 -10.23 -3.05 -13.79
C ASP A 72 -10.68 -2.51 -12.41
N PRO A 73 -11.76 -1.69 -12.36
CA PRO A 73 -12.24 -1.10 -11.11
C PRO A 73 -12.78 -2.14 -10.11
N THR A 74 -13.11 -3.35 -10.55
CA THR A 74 -13.59 -4.44 -9.67
C THR A 74 -12.50 -4.97 -8.74
N ILE A 75 -11.22 -4.78 -9.09
CA ILE A 75 -10.07 -5.25 -8.32
C ILE A 75 -10.05 -4.68 -6.90
N GLY A 76 -10.47 -3.43 -6.72
CA GLY A 76 -10.55 -2.83 -5.38
C GLY A 76 -11.50 -3.57 -4.43
N ARG A 77 -12.63 -4.07 -4.96
CA ARG A 77 -13.58 -4.87 -4.18
C ARG A 77 -13.05 -6.29 -3.93
N ALA A 78 -12.39 -6.88 -4.91
CA ALA A 78 -11.77 -8.20 -4.77
C ALA A 78 -10.65 -8.19 -3.71
N ALA A 79 -9.74 -7.21 -3.78
CA ALA A 79 -8.64 -7.04 -2.83
C ALA A 79 -9.16 -6.85 -1.40
N ASN A 80 -10.19 -6.03 -1.20
CA ASN A 80 -10.84 -5.87 0.11
C ASN A 80 -11.32 -7.20 0.69
N ARG A 81 -11.94 -8.07 -0.12
CA ARG A 81 -12.44 -9.38 0.33
C ARG A 81 -11.30 -10.35 0.62
N LEU A 82 -10.27 -10.37 -0.22
CA LEU A 82 -9.13 -11.27 -0.07
C LEU A 82 -8.30 -10.93 1.17
N LEU A 83 -8.15 -9.64 1.47
CA LEU A 83 -7.30 -9.16 2.57
C LEU A 83 -8.06 -9.02 3.89
N ALA A 84 -9.40 -9.16 3.90
CA ALA A 84 -10.23 -8.98 5.09
C ALA A 84 -9.83 -9.87 6.28
N TRP A 85 -9.21 -11.02 6.01
CA TRP A 85 -8.81 -12.01 7.02
C TRP A 85 -7.42 -11.75 7.62
N LEU A 86 -6.63 -10.87 7.01
CA LEU A 86 -5.28 -10.58 7.50
C LEU A 86 -5.35 -9.59 8.68
N PRO A 87 -4.52 -9.79 9.72
CA PRO A 87 -4.42 -8.84 10.82
C PRO A 87 -3.80 -7.53 10.31
N ALA A 88 -4.65 -6.52 10.14
CA ALA A 88 -4.27 -5.20 9.67
C ALA A 88 -4.27 -4.16 10.79
N THR A 89 -3.29 -3.27 10.78
CA THR A 89 -3.27 -2.04 11.58
C THR A 89 -4.40 -1.09 11.16
N ASP A 90 -4.70 -0.09 11.98
CA ASP A 90 -5.69 0.95 11.63
C ASP A 90 -5.32 1.72 10.36
N ARG A 91 -4.01 1.88 10.12
CA ARG A 91 -3.47 2.48 8.89
C ARG A 91 -3.82 1.62 7.68
N GLU A 92 -3.48 0.34 7.72
CA GLU A 92 -3.75 -0.61 6.63
C GLU A 92 -5.26 -0.75 6.38
N LYS A 93 -6.08 -0.79 7.43
CA LYS A 93 -7.56 -0.77 7.31
C LYS A 93 -8.07 0.50 6.62
N SER A 94 -7.46 1.65 6.88
CA SER A 94 -7.83 2.91 6.20
C SER A 94 -7.55 2.84 4.70
N HIS A 95 -6.42 2.23 4.31
CA HIS A 95 -6.05 2.01 2.91
C HIS A 95 -6.93 0.95 2.23
N LEU A 96 -7.25 -0.15 2.91
CA LEU A 96 -8.22 -1.14 2.42
C LEU A 96 -9.58 -0.50 2.15
N ALA A 97 -10.10 0.30 3.10
CA ALA A 97 -11.34 1.04 2.91
C ALA A 97 -11.26 2.00 1.70
N ALA A 98 -10.10 2.59 1.43
CA ALA A 98 -9.88 3.45 0.27
C ALA A 98 -9.90 2.65 -1.05
N LEU A 99 -9.51 1.37 -1.08
CA LEU A 99 -9.63 0.52 -2.27
C LEU A 99 -11.08 0.34 -2.76
N GLY A 100 -12.09 0.71 -1.97
CA GLY A 100 -13.47 0.78 -2.42
C GLY A 100 -13.68 1.63 -3.68
N ASP A 101 -14.85 1.48 -4.30
CA ASP A 101 -15.20 2.12 -5.55
C ASP A 101 -16.57 2.81 -5.43
N PRO A 102 -16.71 4.09 -5.84
CA PRO A 102 -15.63 5.03 -6.18
C PRO A 102 -14.84 5.45 -4.95
N MET A 103 -13.55 5.76 -5.11
CA MET A 103 -12.74 6.37 -4.05
C MET A 103 -12.86 7.89 -4.17
N PRO A 104 -13.70 8.57 -3.36
CA PRO A 104 -13.83 10.01 -3.46
C PRO A 104 -12.50 10.67 -3.04
N VAL A 105 -12.10 11.75 -3.70
CA VAL A 105 -10.93 12.58 -3.32
C VAL A 105 -10.97 12.94 -1.82
N ALA A 106 -12.17 13.17 -1.27
CA ALA A 106 -12.37 13.40 0.16
C ALA A 106 -11.90 12.23 1.06
N ALA A 107 -11.97 10.98 0.59
CA ALA A 107 -11.42 9.82 1.31
C ALA A 107 -9.89 9.84 1.34
N LEU A 108 -9.23 10.15 0.22
CA LEU A 108 -7.78 10.31 0.17
C LEU A 108 -7.29 11.46 1.05
N GLN A 109 -7.98 12.61 1.02
CA GLN A 109 -7.69 13.73 1.92
C GLN A 109 -7.86 13.35 3.40
N ARG A 110 -8.89 12.56 3.76
CA ARG A 110 -9.03 12.03 5.12
C ARG A 110 -7.87 11.10 5.48
N LEU A 111 -7.41 10.27 4.54
CA LEU A 111 -6.31 9.35 4.77
C LEU A 111 -5.00 10.10 5.05
N VAL A 112 -4.65 11.10 4.22
CA VAL A 112 -3.47 11.96 4.42
C VAL A 112 -3.55 12.74 5.73
N ARG A 113 -4.73 13.27 6.10
CA ARG A 113 -4.92 13.95 7.39
C ARG A 113 -4.78 13.01 8.59
N ARG A 114 -5.25 11.77 8.45
CA ARG A 114 -5.20 10.77 9.53
C ARG A 114 -3.81 10.17 9.70
N TRP A 115 -3.06 10.04 8.61
CA TRP A 115 -1.73 9.46 8.55
C TRP A 115 -0.75 10.45 7.87
N PRO A 116 -0.32 11.52 8.57
CA PRO A 116 0.59 12.50 8.00
C PRO A 116 1.90 11.84 7.53
N GLY A 117 2.37 12.23 6.34
CA GLY A 117 3.59 11.68 5.75
C GLY A 117 3.44 10.29 5.11
N ASP A 118 2.26 9.68 5.12
CA ASP A 118 2.03 8.39 4.46
C ASP A 118 2.30 8.48 2.95
N ALA A 119 3.34 7.79 2.50
CA ALA A 119 3.84 7.92 1.14
C ALA A 119 2.83 7.44 0.09
N LEU A 120 2.10 6.35 0.38
CA LEU A 120 1.09 5.82 -0.53
C LEU A 120 -0.11 6.78 -0.63
N ALA A 121 -0.58 7.31 0.50
CA ALA A 121 -1.68 8.25 0.56
C ALA A 121 -1.39 9.52 -0.25
N ILE A 122 -0.18 10.05 -0.08
CA ILE A 122 0.30 11.25 -0.78
C ILE A 122 0.41 10.98 -2.29
N SER A 123 0.99 9.83 -2.67
CA SER A 123 1.08 9.41 -4.07
C SER A 123 -0.31 9.37 -4.72
N LEU A 124 -1.28 8.70 -4.09
CA LEU A 124 -2.65 8.58 -4.59
C LEU A 124 -3.40 9.92 -4.72
N LEU A 125 -3.14 10.88 -3.81
CA LEU A 125 -3.81 12.18 -3.81
C LEU A 125 -3.24 13.15 -4.86
N SER A 126 -1.98 12.97 -5.25
CA SER A 126 -1.32 13.91 -6.16
C SER A 126 -2.05 13.92 -7.52
N GLU A 127 -2.18 15.06 -8.20
CA GLU A 127 -2.83 15.10 -9.53
C GLU A 127 -1.93 14.49 -10.61
N PRO A 128 -2.48 13.87 -11.67
CA PRO A 128 -1.64 13.34 -12.73
C PRO A 128 -0.92 14.53 -13.34
N LEU A 129 0.39 14.37 -13.60
CA LEU A 129 1.09 15.30 -14.47
C LEU A 129 0.47 15.11 -15.85
N THR A 130 -0.58 15.89 -16.16
CA THR A 130 -1.03 16.09 -17.53
C THR A 130 0.13 16.75 -18.25
N VAL A 131 0.87 15.95 -18.99
CA VAL A 131 1.71 16.45 -20.07
C VAL A 131 0.74 16.82 -21.18
N GLU A 132 0.49 18.14 -21.34
CA GLU A 132 -0.16 18.70 -22.53
C GLU A 132 0.70 18.44 -23.78
#